data_AF-A0A067BTS1-F1
#
_entry.id   AF-A0A067BTS1-F1
#
_cell.length_a   1.000
_cell.length_b   1.000
_cell.length_c   1.000
_cell.angle_alpha   90.00
_cell.angle_beta   90.00
_cell.angle_gamma   90.00
#
_symmetry.space_group_name_H-M   'P 1'
#
loop_
_entity.id
_entity.type
_entity.pdbx_description
1 polymer ?
#
loop_
_entity_poly.entity_id
_entity_poly.type
_entity_poly.pdbx_seq_one_letter_code
_entity_poly.pdbx_strand_id
1 'polypeptide(L)'
;MLSSERASDSHSKRKSYNDPSIPREVRERRQVYDREAKRCARQTYLTEIDALNTTIVGLTQKLHALRGSSALPWKEVAEAMAANSASSASTNSRLRGQMEEQQQIARTLYEWAKQHLPTENDEMQDLEAMWHEVASLTDSTTTGHVCREIEFSELQTFFDGYD
;
A
#
# COMPACT_ATOMS: atom_id res chain seq x y z
N MET A 1 24.79 -13.40 5.95
CA MET A 1 26.21 -13.41 6.37
C MET A 1 26.26 -13.00 7.83
N LEU A 2 26.26 -13.99 8.73
CA LEU A 2 26.24 -13.83 10.18
C LEU A 2 27.68 -14.04 10.69
N SER A 3 28.37 -12.95 11.05
CA SER A 3 29.61 -13.04 11.82
C SER A 3 29.28 -12.78 13.29
N SER A 4 28.77 -13.82 13.94
CA SER A 4 28.72 -13.93 15.40
C SER A 4 30.12 -14.33 15.87
N GLU A 5 30.99 -13.34 16.06
CA GLU A 5 32.30 -13.56 16.63
C GLU A 5 32.21 -13.40 18.15
N ARG A 6 32.27 -14.55 18.81
CA ARG A 6 32.25 -14.75 20.26
C ARG A 6 33.23 -13.80 20.95
N ALA A 7 32.69 -12.88 21.75
CA ALA A 7 33.44 -12.24 22.82
C ALA A 7 33.88 -13.34 23.80
N SER A 8 35.13 -13.76 23.66
CA SER A 8 35.75 -14.74 24.55
C SER A 8 35.83 -14.13 25.94
N ASP A 9 35.07 -14.74 26.84
CA ASP A 9 34.93 -14.42 28.24
C ASP A 9 36.31 -14.51 28.94
N SER A 10 37.03 -13.40 28.89
CA SER A 10 38.33 -13.25 29.53
C SER A 10 38.08 -12.98 31.01
N HIS A 11 37.93 -14.06 31.78
CA HIS A 11 38.01 -14.04 33.24
C HIS A 11 39.40 -13.53 33.66
N SER A 12 39.52 -12.21 33.66
CA SER A 12 40.72 -11.48 34.05
C SER A 12 40.91 -11.72 35.54
N LYS A 13 41.90 -12.57 35.87
CA LYS A 13 42.46 -12.67 37.23
C LYS A 13 42.87 -11.26 37.65
N ARG A 14 41.99 -10.54 38.36
CA ARG A 14 42.28 -9.22 38.92
C ARG A 14 43.45 -9.38 39.88
N LYS A 15 44.67 -9.16 39.38
CA LYS A 15 45.89 -9.11 40.21
C LYS A 15 45.64 -8.07 41.29
N SER A 16 45.59 -8.53 42.54
CA SER A 16 45.36 -7.67 43.69
C SER A 16 46.36 -6.53 43.69
N TYR A 17 45.88 -5.29 43.65
CA TYR A 17 46.70 -4.08 43.65
C TYR A 17 47.56 -3.94 44.92
N ASN A 18 47.36 -4.80 45.91
CA ASN A 18 48.06 -4.81 47.19
C ASN A 18 49.19 -5.86 47.26
N ASP A 19 49.67 -6.40 46.14
CA ASP A 19 50.85 -7.27 46.15
C ASP A 19 52.09 -6.49 46.62
N PRO A 20 52.66 -6.83 47.80
CA PRO A 20 53.79 -6.11 48.39
C PRO A 20 55.09 -6.30 47.60
N SER A 21 55.18 -7.29 46.71
CA SER A 21 56.37 -7.55 45.89
C SER A 21 56.58 -6.53 44.76
N ILE A 22 55.56 -5.76 44.41
CA ILE A 22 55.61 -4.79 43.31
C ILE A 22 56.11 -3.43 43.85
N PRO A 23 57.12 -2.79 43.21
CA PRO A 23 57.55 -1.45 43.58
C PRO A 23 56.41 -0.44 43.57
N ARG A 24 56.42 0.48 44.55
CA ARG A 24 55.34 1.43 44.77
C ARG A 24 55.07 2.30 43.53
N GLU A 25 56.12 2.75 42.84
CA GLU A 25 55.98 3.61 41.66
C GLU A 25 55.26 2.89 40.51
N VAL A 26 55.49 1.57 40.36
CA VAL A 26 54.85 0.76 39.32
C VAL A 26 53.36 0.57 39.59
N ARG A 27 52.97 0.40 40.87
CA ARG A 27 51.55 0.33 41.26
C ARG A 27 50.82 1.64 41.00
N GLU A 28 51.44 2.77 41.35
CA GLU A 28 50.86 4.10 41.14
C GLU A 28 50.66 4.40 39.65
N ARG A 29 51.65 4.10 38.80
CA ARG A 29 51.52 4.25 37.34
C ARG A 29 50.38 3.40 36.77
N ARG A 30 50.24 2.15 37.22
CA ARG A 30 49.14 1.26 36.79
C ARG A 30 47.78 1.79 37.23
N GLN A 31 47.65 2.28 38.47
CA GLN A 31 46.39 2.85 38.94
C GLN A 31 45.99 4.10 38.15
N VAL A 32 46.95 4.96 37.80
CA VAL A 32 46.70 6.13 36.94
C VAL A 32 46.24 5.68 35.55
N TYR A 33 46.94 4.72 34.95
CA TYR A 33 46.55 4.15 33.65
C TYR A 33 45.15 3.52 33.69
N ASP A 34 44.83 2.72 34.71
CA ASP A 34 43.52 2.07 34.83
C ASP A 34 42.39 3.08 35.06
N ARG A 35 42.66 4.16 35.81
CA ARG A 35 41.71 5.27 35.99
C ARG A 35 41.46 5.97 34.66
N GLU A 36 42.52 6.24 33.90
CA GLU A 36 42.41 6.91 32.61
C GLU A 36 41.72 6.02 31.57
N ALA A 37 42.07 4.73 31.51
CA ALA A 37 41.41 3.75 30.65
C ALA A 37 39.90 3.66 30.93
N LYS A 38 39.50 3.66 32.22
CA LYS A 38 38.07 3.69 32.60
C LYS A 38 37.38 5.00 32.23
N ARG A 39 38.08 6.14 32.34
CA ARG A 39 37.56 7.44 31.90
C ARG A 39 37.36 7.46 30.39
N CYS A 40 38.35 7.02 29.62
CA CYS A 40 38.25 6.90 28.17
C CYS A 40 37.09 5.99 27.78
N ALA A 41 36.98 4.80 28.37
CA ALA A 41 35.88 3.86 28.08
C ALA A 41 34.49 4.44 28.42
N ARG A 42 34.37 5.18 29.53
CA ARG A 42 33.14 5.90 29.86
C ARG A 42 32.85 6.99 28.84
N GLN A 43 33.87 7.75 28.43
CA GLN A 43 33.71 8.81 27.46
C GLN A 43 33.26 8.28 26.10
N THR A 44 33.86 7.19 25.61
CA THR A 44 33.47 6.57 24.34
C THR A 44 32.03 6.08 24.38
N TYR A 45 31.60 5.47 25.49
CA TYR A 45 30.23 5.03 25.67
C TYR A 45 29.23 6.19 25.64
N LEU A 46 29.53 7.31 26.31
CA LEU A 46 28.68 8.50 26.29
C LEU A 46 28.61 9.11 24.88
N THR A 47 29.73 9.19 24.17
CA THR A 47 29.74 9.69 22.79
C THR A 47 28.94 8.81 21.84
N GLU A 48 28.94 7.48 22.07
CA GLU A 48 28.14 6.55 21.28
C GLU A 48 26.64 6.72 21.56
N ILE A 49 26.25 6.89 22.82
CA ILE A 49 24.86 7.22 23.19
C ILE A 49 24.41 8.51 22.51
N ASP A 50 25.24 9.56 22.57
CA ASP A 50 24.91 10.84 21.96
C ASP A 50 24.77 10.70 20.43
N ALA A 51 25.69 9.97 19.79
CA ALA A 51 25.61 9.66 18.37
C ALA A 51 24.30 8.91 18.04
N LEU A 52 23.96 7.85 18.78
CA LEU A 52 22.72 7.11 18.56
C LEU A 52 21.48 7.98 18.75
N ASN A 53 21.42 8.80 19.81
CA ASN A 53 20.32 9.73 20.03
C ASN A 53 20.16 10.73 18.88
N THR A 54 21.26 11.29 18.38
CA THR A 54 21.19 12.19 17.21
C THR A 54 20.66 11.47 15.96
N THR A 55 21.05 10.21 15.74
CA THR A 55 20.52 9.42 14.61
C THR A 55 19.04 9.09 14.77
N ILE A 56 18.58 8.74 15.97
CA ILE A 56 17.16 8.48 16.27
C ILE A 56 16.34 9.72 15.99
N VAL A 57 16.77 10.88 16.49
CA VAL A 57 16.08 12.15 16.24
C VAL A 57 16.03 12.46 14.75
N GLY A 58 17.15 12.31 14.03
CA GLY A 58 17.20 12.57 12.60
C GLY A 58 16.32 11.63 11.76
N LEU A 59 16.28 10.34 12.09
CA LEU A 59 15.42 9.36 11.42
C LEU A 59 13.95 9.59 11.75
N THR A 60 13.63 9.96 12.99
CA THR A 60 12.27 10.29 13.41
C THR A 60 11.75 11.51 12.66
N GLN A 61 12.57 12.56 12.52
CA GLN A 61 12.24 13.73 11.72
C GLN A 61 12.03 13.39 10.24
N LYS A 62 12.89 12.56 9.64
CA LYS A 62 12.72 12.08 8.25
C LYS A 62 11.43 11.30 8.07
N LEU A 63 11.11 10.42 9.02
CA LEU A 63 9.87 9.65 9.01
C LEU A 63 8.65 10.56 9.11
N HIS A 64 8.67 11.55 10.01
CA HIS A 64 7.61 12.55 10.10
C HIS A 64 7.49 13.41 8.84
N ALA A 65 8.61 13.80 8.23
CA ALA A 65 8.62 14.54 6.98
C ALA A 65 8.03 13.70 5.83
N LEU A 66 8.38 12.42 5.73
CA LEU A 66 7.80 11.49 4.74
C LEU A 66 6.30 11.26 4.99
N ARG A 67 5.89 11.07 6.25
CA ARG A 67 4.47 10.96 6.61
C ARG A 67 3.69 12.26 6.32
N GLY A 68 4.30 13.43 6.53
CA GLY A 68 3.65 14.72 6.28
C GLY A 68 3.65 15.17 4.82
N SER A 69 4.62 14.74 4.02
CA SER A 69 4.83 15.25 2.66
C SER A 69 4.34 14.32 1.54
N SER A 70 4.15 13.02 1.81
CA SER A 70 3.77 12.06 0.74
C SER A 70 2.76 10.99 1.15
N ALA A 71 2.34 10.91 2.42
CA ALA A 71 1.33 9.93 2.81
C ALA A 71 -0.06 10.55 2.60
N LEU A 72 -0.62 10.34 1.40
CA LEU A 72 -2.07 10.35 1.26
C LEU A 72 -2.64 9.39 2.33
N PRO A 73 -3.76 9.73 2.98
CA PRO A 73 -4.41 8.82 3.92
C PRO A 73 -4.99 7.65 3.12
N TRP A 74 -4.15 6.65 2.80
CA TRP A 74 -4.49 5.54 1.91
C TRP A 74 -5.73 4.77 2.37
N LYS A 75 -5.99 4.77 3.68
CA LYS A 75 -7.25 4.28 4.24
C LYS A 75 -8.46 5.07 3.73
N GLU A 76 -8.43 6.39 3.83
CA GLU A 76 -9.51 7.26 3.34
C GLU A 76 -9.62 7.21 1.81
N VAL A 77 -8.49 7.11 1.09
CA VAL A 77 -8.48 6.93 -0.37
C VAL A 77 -9.14 5.60 -0.75
N ALA A 78 -8.80 4.50 -0.07
CA ALA A 78 -9.39 3.20 -0.31
C ALA A 78 -10.89 3.19 0.03
N GLU A 79 -11.31 3.81 1.14
CA GLU A 79 -12.72 3.96 1.51
C GLU A 79 -13.49 4.79 0.46
N ALA A 80 -12.92 5.90 -0.01
CA ALA A 80 -13.52 6.72 -1.06
C ALA A 80 -13.63 5.97 -2.39
N MET A 81 -12.61 5.20 -2.77
CA MET A 81 -12.64 4.35 -3.95
C MET A 81 -13.69 3.26 -3.83
N ALA A 82 -13.79 2.58 -2.69
CA ALA A 82 -14.80 1.55 -2.44
C ALA A 82 -16.23 2.13 -2.52
N ALA A 83 -16.47 3.28 -1.90
CA ALA A 83 -17.76 3.98 -1.98
C ALA A 83 -18.09 4.38 -3.42
N ASN A 84 -17.10 4.88 -4.18
CA ASN A 84 -17.30 5.26 -5.58
C ASN A 84 -17.57 4.04 -6.47
N SER A 85 -16.89 2.92 -6.24
CA SER A 85 -17.14 1.66 -6.94
C SER A 85 -18.54 1.13 -6.68
N ALA A 86 -19.00 1.14 -5.42
CA ALA A 86 -20.36 0.73 -5.07
C ALA A 86 -21.42 1.65 -5.72
N SER A 87 -21.20 2.96 -5.71
CA SER A 87 -22.06 3.94 -6.39
C SER A 87 -22.09 3.70 -7.92
N SER A 88 -20.92 3.44 -8.52
CA SER A 88 -20.80 3.15 -9.95
C SER A 88 -21.50 1.84 -10.33
N ALA A 89 -21.39 0.80 -9.50
CA ALA A 89 -22.09 -0.47 -9.72
C ALA A 89 -23.61 -0.29 -9.64
N SER A 90 -24.11 0.45 -8.64
CA SER A 90 -25.54 0.74 -8.50
C SER A 90 -26.09 1.56 -9.67
N THR A 91 -25.37 2.59 -10.10
CA THR A 91 -25.76 3.41 -11.26
C THR A 91 -25.73 2.61 -12.56
N ASN A 92 -24.74 1.76 -12.77
CA ASN A 92 -24.68 0.86 -13.93
C ASN A 92 -25.86 -0.11 -13.95
N SER A 93 -26.16 -0.77 -12.83
CA SER A 93 -27.33 -1.65 -12.71
C SER A 93 -28.64 -0.91 -13.02
N ARG A 94 -28.82 0.31 -12.50
CA ARG A 94 -29.98 1.14 -12.81
C ARG A 94 -30.06 1.48 -14.30
N LEU A 95 -28.95 1.87 -14.92
CA LEU A 95 -28.91 2.20 -16.35
C LEU A 95 -29.21 0.99 -17.23
N ARG A 96 -28.72 -0.20 -16.86
CA ARG A 96 -29.06 -1.46 -17.54
C ARG A 96 -30.55 -1.75 -17.45
N GLY A 97 -31.15 -1.59 -16.27
CA GLY A 97 -32.60 -1.75 -16.11
C GLY A 97 -33.40 -0.77 -16.99
N GLN A 98 -32.99 0.51 -17.03
CA GLN A 98 -33.62 1.51 -17.90
C GLN A 98 -33.47 1.14 -19.38
N MET A 99 -32.32 0.63 -19.78
CA MET A 99 -32.06 0.19 -21.14
C MET A 99 -32.94 -1.01 -21.54
N GLU A 100 -33.11 -1.99 -20.66
CA GLU A 100 -34.01 -3.13 -20.86
C GLU A 100 -35.47 -2.68 -21.01
N GLU A 101 -35.94 -1.75 -20.15
CA GLU A 101 -37.28 -1.17 -20.24
C GLU A 101 -37.50 -0.46 -21.59
N GLN A 102 -36.56 0.40 -22.00
CA GLN A 102 -36.65 1.10 -23.28
C GLN A 102 -36.62 0.13 -24.47
N GLN A 103 -35.78 -0.91 -24.39
CA GLN A 103 -35.75 -1.96 -25.41
C GLN A 103 -37.09 -2.67 -25.52
N GLN A 104 -37.75 -2.97 -24.39
CA GLN A 104 -39.05 -3.63 -24.39
C GLN A 104 -40.14 -2.72 -24.98
N ILE A 105 -40.21 -1.45 -24.57
CA ILE A 105 -41.16 -0.47 -25.12
C ILE A 105 -40.97 -0.39 -26.63
N ALA A 106 -39.74 -0.20 -27.06
CA ALA A 106 -39.47 0.01 -28.45
C ALA A 106 -39.81 -1.28 -29.26
N ARG A 107 -39.51 -2.49 -28.75
CA ARG A 107 -39.94 -3.76 -29.39
C ARG A 107 -41.46 -3.82 -29.56
N THR A 108 -42.22 -3.47 -28.52
CA THR A 108 -43.69 -3.46 -28.62
C THR A 108 -44.20 -2.44 -29.64
N LEU A 109 -43.55 -1.28 -29.75
CA LEU A 109 -43.88 -0.27 -30.77
C LEU A 109 -43.57 -0.78 -32.19
N TYR A 110 -42.45 -1.49 -32.37
CA TYR A 110 -42.09 -2.11 -33.63
C TYR A 110 -43.10 -3.20 -34.03
N GLU A 111 -43.46 -4.10 -33.11
CA GLU A 111 -44.47 -5.13 -33.35
C GLU A 111 -45.84 -4.52 -33.69
N TRP A 112 -46.24 -3.48 -32.96
CA TRP A 112 -47.47 -2.73 -33.25
C TRP A 112 -47.42 -2.08 -34.64
N ALA A 113 -46.32 -1.39 -34.98
CA ALA A 113 -46.15 -0.75 -36.28
C ALA A 113 -46.23 -1.78 -37.41
N LYS A 114 -45.59 -2.94 -37.24
CA LYS A 114 -45.62 -4.05 -38.20
C LYS A 114 -47.02 -4.62 -38.43
N GLN A 115 -47.87 -4.63 -37.40
CA GLN A 115 -49.25 -5.13 -37.51
C GLN A 115 -50.21 -4.10 -38.14
N HIS A 116 -49.90 -2.81 -38.06
CA HIS A 116 -50.80 -1.73 -38.45
C HIS A 116 -50.36 -0.91 -39.68
N LEU A 117 -49.12 -1.08 -40.18
CA LEU A 117 -48.69 -0.48 -41.44
C LEU A 117 -48.88 -1.45 -42.62
N PRO A 118 -49.44 -0.99 -43.76
CA PRO A 118 -49.50 -1.77 -44.98
C PRO A 118 -48.11 -2.15 -45.49
N THR A 119 -47.88 -3.44 -45.73
CA THR A 119 -46.60 -4.08 -46.10
C THR A 119 -46.06 -3.74 -47.49
N GLU A 120 -46.58 -2.72 -48.19
CA GLU A 120 -46.16 -2.37 -49.55
C GLU A 120 -45.14 -1.22 -49.63
N ASN A 121 -44.80 -0.56 -48.51
CA ASN A 121 -43.89 0.59 -48.53
C ASN A 121 -42.43 0.21 -48.22
N ASP A 122 -41.50 0.70 -49.06
CA ASP A 122 -40.04 0.78 -48.87
C ASP A 122 -39.65 1.24 -47.44
N GLU A 123 -40.52 2.04 -46.83
CA GLU A 123 -40.40 2.58 -45.47
C GLU A 123 -40.30 1.50 -44.37
N MET A 124 -40.85 0.29 -44.58
CA MET A 124 -40.74 -0.80 -43.61
C MET A 124 -39.35 -1.45 -43.60
N GLN A 125 -38.63 -1.47 -44.73
CA GLN A 125 -37.24 -1.94 -44.79
C GLN A 125 -36.28 -0.96 -44.11
N ASP A 126 -36.50 0.35 -44.29
CA ASP A 126 -35.73 1.38 -43.61
C ASP A 126 -35.94 1.35 -42.09
N LEU A 127 -37.18 1.12 -41.66
CA LEU A 127 -37.50 0.90 -40.24
C LEU A 127 -36.83 -0.35 -39.68
N GLU A 128 -36.83 -1.47 -40.41
CA GLU A 128 -36.13 -2.70 -39.98
C GLU A 128 -34.61 -2.50 -39.88
N ALA A 129 -33.99 -1.78 -40.82
CA ALA A 129 -32.56 -1.47 -40.78
C ALA A 129 -32.20 -0.61 -39.56
N MET A 130 -32.99 0.43 -39.29
CA MET A 130 -32.81 1.32 -38.13
C MET A 130 -33.00 0.57 -36.81
N TRP A 131 -33.94 -0.37 -36.78
CA TRP A 131 -34.21 -1.23 -35.64
C TRP A 131 -33.09 -2.22 -35.34
N HIS A 132 -32.49 -2.80 -36.39
CA HIS A 132 -31.32 -3.64 -36.26
C HIS A 132 -30.09 -2.86 -35.78
N GLU A 133 -29.92 -1.60 -36.20
CA GLU A 133 -28.85 -0.74 -35.71
C GLU A 133 -28.99 -0.48 -34.21
N VAL A 134 -30.19 -0.10 -33.75
CA VAL A 134 -30.49 0.10 -32.32
C VAL A 134 -30.24 -1.18 -31.51
N ALA A 135 -30.64 -2.35 -32.02
CA ALA A 135 -30.38 -3.63 -31.36
C ALA A 135 -28.86 -3.96 -31.30
N SER A 136 -28.11 -3.67 -32.35
CA SER A 136 -26.66 -3.94 -32.39
C SER A 136 -25.85 -3.03 -31.43
N LEU A 137 -26.29 -1.78 -31.24
CA LEU A 137 -25.74 -0.87 -30.24
C LEU A 137 -25.91 -1.44 -28.82
N THR A 138 -27.01 -2.15 -28.56
CA THR A 138 -27.24 -2.79 -27.27
C THR A 138 -26.30 -3.98 -27.01
N ASP A 139 -26.05 -4.82 -28.02
CA ASP A 139 -25.22 -6.02 -27.88
C ASP A 139 -23.71 -5.73 -27.79
N SER A 140 -23.25 -4.61 -28.37
CA SER A 140 -21.82 -4.25 -28.37
C SER A 140 -21.27 -3.87 -26.99
N THR A 141 -22.12 -3.38 -26.07
CA THR A 141 -21.72 -3.02 -24.69
C THR A 141 -21.53 -4.21 -23.77
N THR A 142 -22.06 -5.39 -24.13
CA THR A 142 -21.85 -6.67 -23.42
C THR A 142 -20.49 -7.30 -23.68
N THR A 143 -19.71 -6.78 -24.64
CA THR A 143 -18.36 -7.30 -24.97
C THR A 143 -17.30 -6.81 -23.98
N GLY A 144 -17.37 -7.32 -22.75
CA GLY A 144 -16.22 -7.81 -21.99
C GLY A 144 -15.14 -6.86 -21.45
N HIS A 145 -15.15 -5.55 -21.73
CA HIS A 145 -13.99 -4.70 -21.38
C HIS A 145 -14.22 -3.53 -20.43
N VAL A 146 -15.44 -3.31 -19.93
CA VAL A 146 -15.68 -2.21 -18.98
C VAL A 146 -16.02 -2.80 -17.62
N CYS A 147 -15.01 -2.84 -16.76
CA CYS A 147 -15.03 -3.36 -15.38
C CYS A 147 -15.11 -4.89 -15.27
N ARG A 148 -13.97 -5.57 -15.43
CA ARG A 148 -13.73 -6.74 -14.56
C ARG A 148 -13.95 -6.26 -13.13
N GLU A 149 -14.83 -6.91 -12.40
CA GLU A 149 -14.83 -6.88 -10.94
C GLU A 149 -13.42 -7.24 -10.51
N ILE A 150 -12.61 -6.24 -10.13
CA ILE A 150 -11.42 -6.51 -9.35
C ILE A 150 -11.99 -6.91 -7.99
N GLU A 151 -12.13 -8.21 -7.77
CA GLU A 151 -12.54 -8.72 -6.47
C GLU A 151 -11.58 -8.16 -5.42
N PHE A 152 -12.13 -7.77 -4.26
CA PHE A 152 -11.38 -7.22 -3.13
C PHE A 152 -10.20 -8.14 -2.72
N SER A 153 -10.30 -9.44 -3.00
CA SER A 153 -9.26 -10.48 -2.93
C SER A 153 -7.94 -10.09 -3.62
N GLU A 154 -8.01 -9.50 -4.81
CA GLU A 154 -6.83 -9.13 -5.62
C GLU A 154 -6.15 -7.87 -5.10
N LEU A 155 -6.89 -6.96 -4.47
CA LEU A 155 -6.32 -5.79 -3.81
C LEU A 155 -5.72 -6.16 -2.44
N GLN A 156 -6.31 -7.10 -1.71
CA GLN A 156 -5.77 -7.58 -0.43
C GLN A 156 -4.38 -8.22 -0.60
N THR A 157 -4.18 -9.02 -1.66
CA THR A 157 -2.85 -9.63 -1.94
C THR A 157 -1.79 -8.60 -2.35
N PHE A 158 -2.20 -7.46 -2.94
CA PHE A 158 -1.30 -6.35 -3.23
C PHE A 158 -0.85 -5.60 -1.97
N PHE A 159 -1.74 -5.45 -0.98
CA PHE A 159 -1.42 -4.76 0.28
C PHE A 159 -0.69 -5.65 1.30
N ASP A 160 -0.96 -6.96 1.33
CA ASP A 160 -0.29 -7.91 2.23
C ASP A 160 1.16 -8.23 1.83
N GLY A 161 1.63 -7.73 0.69
CA GLY A 161 3.02 -7.86 0.22
C GLY A 161 3.97 -6.77 0.73
N TYR A 162 3.50 -5.86 1.59
CA TYR A 162 4.24 -4.68 2.07
C TYR A 162 4.52 -4.68 3.59
N ASP A 163 4.58 -5.86 4.22
CA ASP A 163 5.10 -6.05 5.58
C ASP A 163 6.61 -6.40 5.60
#